data_AF-A0A7C3YNA3-F1
#
_entry.id   AF-A0A7C3YNA3-F1
#
_cell.length_a   1.000
_cell.length_b   1.000
_cell.length_c   1.000
_cell.angle_alpha   90.00
_cell.angle_beta   90.00
_cell.angle_gamma   90.00
#
_symmetry.space_group_name_H-M   'P 1'
#
loop_
_entity.id
_entity.type
_entity.pdbx_description
1 polymer ?
#
loop_
_entity_poly.entity_id
_entity_poly.type
_entity_poly.pdbx_seq_one_letter_code
_entity_poly.pdbx_strand_id
1 'polypeptide(L)'
;HMNVVALVDFDNDCVGTSLACARALGERLWGVRLDTSETMVDRCLWERMGTFRPTGVVPELVRAVREALDAEGFRQVRIVVSGGFDAEKIRRFEEMGVPADAYGVGSSLLRGENDFTADVVMVDGRPCAKKGRAYRPNPRLERVT
;
A
#
# COMPACT_ATOMS: atom_id res chain seq x y z
N HIS A 1 -4.34 -18.72 -15.47
CA HIS A 1 -4.64 -17.29 -15.36
C HIS A 1 -3.89 -16.72 -14.18
N MET A 2 -3.24 -15.56 -14.33
CA MET A 2 -2.50 -14.87 -13.26
C MET A 2 -3.26 -13.60 -12.87
N ASN A 3 -3.47 -13.38 -11.57
CA ASN A 3 -4.11 -12.17 -11.06
C ASN A 3 -3.09 -11.02 -11.05
N VAL A 4 -3.38 -9.94 -11.77
CA VAL A 4 -2.54 -8.73 -11.75
C VAL A 4 -2.98 -7.86 -10.58
N VAL A 5 -2.07 -7.66 -9.63
CA VAL A 5 -2.25 -6.76 -8.49
C VAL A 5 -1.26 -5.59 -8.61
N ALA A 6 -1.77 -4.36 -8.56
CA ALA A 6 -0.93 -3.16 -8.58
C ALA A 6 -0.65 -2.65 -7.16
N LEU A 7 0.61 -2.35 -6.83
CA LEU A 7 0.96 -1.68 -5.58
C LEU A 7 0.74 -0.17 -5.75
N VAL A 8 -0.16 0.42 -4.97
CA VAL A 8 -0.70 1.77 -5.26
C VAL A 8 -0.24 2.88 -4.31
N ASP A 9 0.64 2.57 -3.36
CA ASP A 9 1.09 3.52 -2.35
C ASP A 9 2.44 4.18 -2.70
N PHE A 10 2.94 3.99 -3.92
CA PHE A 10 4.24 4.51 -4.37
C PHE A 10 4.34 6.05 -4.22
N ASP A 11 3.30 6.77 -4.65
CA ASP A 11 3.24 8.23 -4.62
C ASP A 11 2.60 8.80 -3.34
N ASN A 12 2.26 7.96 -2.36
CA ASN A 12 1.50 8.33 -1.16
C ASN A 12 0.11 8.93 -1.48
N ASP A 13 -0.50 8.42 -2.55
CA ASP A 13 -1.85 8.74 -2.99
C ASP A 13 -2.50 7.46 -3.51
N CYS A 14 -2.95 6.61 -2.59
CA CYS A 14 -3.55 5.32 -2.94
C CYS A 14 -4.82 5.49 -3.77
N VAL A 15 -5.61 6.54 -3.52
CA VAL A 15 -6.85 6.81 -4.27
C VAL A 15 -6.52 7.15 -5.72
N GLY A 16 -5.68 8.16 -5.94
CA GLY A 16 -5.30 8.59 -7.28
C GLY A 16 -4.61 7.48 -8.09
N THR A 17 -3.69 6.76 -7.45
CA THR A 17 -2.95 5.67 -8.11
C THR A 17 -3.84 4.47 -8.42
N SER A 18 -4.79 4.12 -7.54
CA SER A 18 -5.76 3.04 -7.81
C SER A 18 -6.62 3.34 -9.02
N LEU A 19 -7.13 4.56 -9.13
CA LEU A 19 -7.93 4.99 -10.29
C LEU A 19 -7.09 5.00 -11.57
N ALA A 20 -5.85 5.50 -11.50
CA ALA A 20 -4.93 5.47 -12.65
C ALA A 20 -4.68 4.03 -13.14
N CYS A 21 -4.39 3.10 -12.23
CA CYS A 21 -4.20 1.70 -12.57
C CYS A 21 -5.48 1.08 -13.16
N ALA A 22 -6.65 1.33 -12.56
CA ALA A 22 -7.92 0.79 -13.03
C ALA A 22 -8.26 1.25 -14.45
N ARG A 23 -8.09 2.55 -14.73
CA ARG A 23 -8.29 3.13 -16.08
C ARG A 23 -7.29 2.57 -17.10
N ALA A 24 -6.02 2.42 -16.72
CA ALA A 24 -4.97 2.00 -17.65
C ALA A 24 -5.01 0.49 -17.98
N LEU A 25 -5.37 -0.34 -17.00
CA LEU A 25 -5.32 -1.80 -17.13
C LEU A 25 -6.71 -2.41 -17.42
N GLY A 26 -7.79 -1.72 -17.09
CA GLY A 26 -9.16 -2.19 -17.32
C GLY A 26 -9.39 -3.58 -16.72
N GLU A 27 -9.95 -4.49 -17.53
CA GLU A 27 -10.26 -5.87 -17.13
C GLU A 27 -9.02 -6.71 -16.75
N ARG A 28 -7.82 -6.28 -17.15
CA ARG A 28 -6.59 -6.98 -16.76
C ARG A 28 -6.24 -6.76 -15.29
N LEU A 29 -6.73 -5.68 -14.67
CA LEU A 29 -6.48 -5.41 -13.26
C LEU A 29 -7.42 -6.27 -12.41
N TRP A 30 -6.84 -7.21 -11.68
CA TRP A 30 -7.60 -7.99 -10.71
C TRP A 30 -7.81 -7.21 -9.40
N GLY A 31 -6.79 -6.49 -8.94
CA GLY A 31 -6.88 -5.73 -7.70
C GLY A 31 -5.75 -4.72 -7.48
N VAL A 32 -5.90 -3.93 -6.43
CA VAL A 32 -4.89 -3.00 -5.93
C VAL A 32 -4.40 -3.44 -4.56
N ARG A 33 -3.15 -3.18 -4.24
CA ARG A 33 -2.54 -3.46 -2.94
C ARG A 33 -2.13 -2.17 -2.25
N LEU A 34 -2.72 -1.94 -1.08
CA LEU A 34 -2.40 -0.85 -0.17
C LEU A 34 -1.35 -1.36 0.83
N ASP A 35 -0.23 -0.66 0.95
CA ASP A 35 0.92 -1.06 1.77
C ASP A 35 1.60 0.12 2.47
N THR A 36 0.81 1.16 2.77
CA THR A 36 1.30 2.40 3.36
C THR A 36 2.04 2.11 4.67
N SER A 37 3.23 2.70 4.81
CA SER A 37 4.07 2.54 6.01
C SER A 37 3.33 2.99 7.28
N GLU A 38 3.51 2.26 8.39
CA GLU A 38 2.98 2.60 9.73
C GLU A 38 3.47 3.96 10.28
N THR A 39 4.45 4.59 9.62
CA THR A 39 4.99 5.92 9.92
C THR A 39 4.51 7.02 8.97
N MET A 40 3.66 6.70 8.00
CA MET A 40 3.19 7.62 6.97
C MET A 40 1.67 7.73 6.95
N VAL A 41 1.18 8.91 6.58
CA VAL A 41 -0.24 9.19 6.36
C VAL A 41 -0.47 9.38 4.87
N ASP A 42 -1.32 8.55 4.29
CA ASP A 42 -1.73 8.70 2.88
C ASP A 42 -2.40 10.06 2.66
N ARG A 43 -2.13 10.69 1.51
CA ARG A 43 -2.63 12.03 1.19
C ARG A 43 -4.13 12.16 1.34
N CYS A 44 -4.90 11.11 1.03
CA CYS A 44 -6.36 11.19 1.10
C CYS A 44 -6.90 11.40 2.52
N LEU A 45 -6.07 11.18 3.55
CA LEU A 45 -6.46 11.31 4.95
C LEU A 45 -6.01 12.63 5.61
N TRP A 46 -5.24 13.48 4.93
CA TRP A 46 -4.65 14.68 5.55
C TRP A 46 -5.70 15.61 6.19
N GLU A 47 -6.81 15.87 5.52
CA GLU A 47 -7.90 16.73 6.04
C GLU A 47 -8.71 16.09 7.17
N ARG A 48 -8.50 14.79 7.44
CA ARG A 48 -9.21 14.03 8.49
C ARG A 48 -8.31 13.72 9.68
N MET A 49 -7.06 14.19 9.66
CA MET A 49 -6.11 14.00 10.76
C MET A 49 -6.65 14.59 12.08
N GLY A 50 -6.25 13.99 13.19
CA GLY A 50 -6.67 14.41 14.53
C GLY A 50 -7.95 13.74 15.04
N THR A 51 -8.69 13.01 14.19
CA THR A 51 -9.91 12.28 14.60
C THR A 51 -9.69 10.79 14.86
N PHE A 52 -8.57 10.23 14.39
CA PHE A 52 -8.14 8.84 14.59
C PHE A 52 -6.61 8.73 14.35
N ARG A 53 -6.02 7.54 14.54
CA ARG A 53 -4.62 7.25 14.17
C ARG A 53 -4.54 7.05 12.64
N PRO A 54 -3.96 7.97 11.87
CA PRO A 54 -4.12 7.98 10.40
C PRO A 54 -2.94 7.32 9.66
N THR A 55 -2.01 6.69 10.39
CA THR A 55 -0.78 6.14 9.82
C THR A 55 -0.95 4.69 9.38
N GLY A 56 -0.27 4.33 8.29
CA GLY A 56 -0.33 2.99 7.71
C GLY A 56 -1.62 2.69 6.96
N VAL A 57 -1.87 1.41 6.71
CA VAL A 57 -3.14 0.96 6.11
C VAL A 57 -4.20 0.88 7.19
N VAL A 58 -5.12 1.84 7.17
CA VAL A 58 -6.21 2.04 8.14
C VAL A 58 -7.58 1.91 7.48
N PRO A 59 -8.66 1.59 8.22
CA PRO A 59 -10.01 1.43 7.68
C PRO A 59 -10.46 2.58 6.77
N GLU A 60 -10.15 3.81 7.17
CA GLU A 60 -10.52 5.04 6.46
C GLU A 60 -9.86 5.15 5.09
N LEU A 61 -8.61 4.69 4.95
CA LEU A 61 -7.90 4.65 3.68
C LEU A 61 -8.54 3.63 2.74
N VAL A 62 -8.83 2.43 3.24
CA VAL A 62 -9.43 1.35 2.45
C VAL A 62 -10.81 1.74 1.94
N ARG A 63 -11.64 2.37 2.80
CA ARG A 63 -12.94 2.90 2.40
C ARG A 63 -12.84 3.99 1.35
N ALA A 64 -11.92 4.94 1.51
CA ALA A 64 -11.70 6.00 0.52
C ALA A 64 -11.32 5.44 -0.86
N VAL A 65 -10.44 4.43 -0.90
CA VAL A 65 -10.09 3.74 -2.16
C VAL A 65 -11.29 3.01 -2.75
N ARG A 66 -12.05 2.28 -1.93
CA ARG A 66 -13.25 1.56 -2.39
C ARG A 66 -14.30 2.51 -2.96
N GLU A 67 -14.62 3.58 -2.24
CA GLU A 67 -15.58 4.61 -2.65
C GLU A 67 -15.19 5.24 -3.99
N ALA A 68 -13.90 5.59 -4.15
CA ALA A 68 -13.40 6.17 -5.38
C ALA A 68 -13.48 5.20 -6.59
N LEU A 69 -13.06 3.95 -6.40
CA LEU A 69 -13.17 2.93 -7.44
C LEU A 69 -14.65 2.70 -7.84
N ASP A 70 -15.56 2.64 -6.86
CA ASP A 70 -16.98 2.40 -7.11
C ASP A 70 -17.66 3.58 -7.80
N ALA A 71 -17.27 4.82 -7.46
CA ALA A 71 -17.76 6.03 -8.11
C ALA A 71 -17.45 6.06 -9.61
N GLU A 72 -16.37 5.40 -10.04
CA GLU A 72 -15.99 5.26 -11.46
C GLU A 72 -16.41 3.92 -12.08
N GLY A 73 -17.16 3.10 -11.35
CA GLY A 73 -17.68 1.83 -11.85
C GLY A 73 -16.71 0.66 -11.78
N PHE A 74 -15.54 0.81 -11.14
CA PHE A 74 -14.52 -0.25 -10.97
C PHE A 74 -14.82 -1.19 -9.79
N ARG A 75 -16.09 -1.62 -9.65
CA ARG A 75 -16.56 -2.48 -8.55
C ARG A 75 -15.89 -3.86 -8.54
N GLN A 76 -15.39 -4.31 -9.69
CA GLN A 76 -14.71 -5.58 -9.86
C GLN A 76 -13.28 -5.61 -9.30
N VAL A 77 -12.64 -4.44 -9.15
CA VAL A 77 -11.24 -4.34 -8.70
C VAL A 77 -11.17 -4.68 -7.23
N ARG A 78 -10.42 -5.73 -6.87
CA ARG A 78 -10.24 -6.18 -5.48
C ARG A 78 -9.27 -5.30 -4.71
N ILE A 79 -9.41 -5.25 -3.39
CA ILE A 79 -8.51 -4.52 -2.49
C ILE A 79 -7.74 -5.50 -1.61
N VAL A 80 -6.43 -5.56 -1.82
CA VAL A 80 -5.49 -6.26 -0.96
C VAL A 80 -4.89 -5.25 0.02
N VAL A 81 -4.83 -5.60 1.29
CA VAL A 81 -4.20 -4.77 2.33
C VAL A 81 -3.00 -5.48 2.93
N SER A 82 -1.89 -4.78 3.10
CA SER A 82 -0.69 -5.30 3.76
C SER A 82 -0.01 -4.21 4.59
N GLY A 83 1.06 -4.57 5.30
CA GLY A 83 1.79 -3.66 6.17
C GLY A 83 1.25 -3.65 7.60
N GLY A 84 2.03 -4.25 8.51
CA GLY A 84 1.73 -4.28 9.94
C GLY A 84 0.44 -5.03 10.32
N PHE A 85 -0.04 -5.95 9.47
CA PHE A 85 -1.21 -6.77 9.81
C PHE A 85 -0.83 -7.94 10.73
N ASP A 86 -1.62 -8.09 11.77
CA ASP A 86 -1.64 -9.21 12.71
C ASP A 86 -3.09 -9.66 12.95
N ALA A 87 -3.28 -10.65 13.82
CA ALA A 87 -4.61 -11.19 14.11
C ALA A 87 -5.57 -10.15 14.72
N GLU A 88 -5.06 -9.17 15.47
CA GLU A 88 -5.89 -8.15 16.12
C GLU A 88 -6.36 -7.10 15.10
N LYS A 89 -5.44 -6.59 14.27
CA LYS A 89 -5.74 -5.64 13.19
C LYS A 89 -6.72 -6.24 12.17
N ILE A 90 -6.55 -7.52 11.81
CA ILE A 90 -7.49 -8.23 10.93
C ILE A 90 -8.87 -8.33 11.58
N ARG A 91 -8.95 -8.75 12.85
CA ARG A 91 -10.24 -8.85 13.57
C ARG A 91 -10.99 -7.51 13.57
N ARG A 92 -10.28 -6.41 13.85
CA ARG A 92 -10.86 -5.07 13.83
C ARG A 92 -11.39 -4.69 12.44
N PHE A 93 -10.67 -5.05 11.37
CA PHE A 93 -11.13 -4.79 10.00
C PHE A 93 -12.41 -5.55 9.68
N GLU A 94 -12.48 -6.83 10.04
CA GLU A 94 -13.67 -7.67 9.86
C GLU A 94 -14.86 -7.15 10.69
N GLU A 95 -14.67 -6.85 11.97
CA GLU A 95 -15.72 -6.31 12.86
C GLU A 95 -16.30 -4.98 12.35
N MET A 96 -15.45 -4.13 11.76
CA MET A 96 -15.88 -2.87 11.18
C MET A 96 -16.48 -3.03 9.76
N GLY A 97 -16.43 -4.21 9.16
CA GLY A 97 -16.84 -4.41 7.76
C GLY A 97 -16.04 -3.53 6.80
N VAL A 98 -14.71 -3.52 6.96
CA VAL A 98 -13.80 -2.82 6.04
C VAL A 98 -13.73 -3.59 4.72
N PRO A 99 -13.85 -2.95 3.54
CA PRO A 99 -13.89 -3.65 2.25
C PRO A 99 -12.49 -4.09 1.79
N ALA A 100 -11.86 -4.99 2.53
CA ALA A 100 -10.62 -5.66 2.18
C ALA A 100 -10.91 -7.09 1.69
N ASP A 101 -10.43 -7.44 0.49
CA ASP A 101 -10.65 -8.75 -0.12
C ASP A 101 -9.55 -9.76 0.25
N ALA A 102 -8.36 -9.29 0.65
CA ALA A 102 -7.26 -10.13 1.10
C ALA A 102 -6.29 -9.38 2.03
N TYR A 103 -5.67 -10.12 2.95
CA TYR A 103 -4.69 -9.62 3.91
C TYR A 103 -3.30 -10.20 3.62
N GLY A 104 -2.31 -9.33 3.39
CA GLY A 104 -0.90 -9.66 3.35
C GLY A 104 -0.29 -9.58 4.75
N VAL A 105 0.05 -10.75 5.30
CA VAL A 105 0.60 -10.90 6.65
C VAL A 105 2.04 -11.38 6.55
N GLY A 106 2.96 -10.68 7.22
CA GLY A 106 4.40 -10.92 7.11
C GLY A 106 5.06 -11.05 8.48
N SER A 107 5.57 -9.92 9.00
CA SER A 107 6.38 -9.87 10.23
C SER A 107 5.73 -10.55 11.44
N SER A 108 4.41 -10.48 11.59
CA SER A 108 3.67 -11.14 12.68
C SER A 108 3.72 -12.68 12.65
N LEU A 109 4.09 -13.29 11.52
CA LEU A 109 4.28 -14.75 11.39
C LEU A 109 5.74 -15.18 11.54
N LEU A 110 6.69 -14.25 11.48
CA LEU A 110 8.13 -14.52 11.50
C LEU A 110 8.70 -14.25 12.89
N ARG A 111 9.74 -15.02 13.27
CA ARG A 111 10.45 -14.81 14.55
C ARG A 111 11.66 -13.90 14.31
N GLY A 112 11.76 -12.82 15.09
CA GLY A 112 12.88 -11.88 15.07
C GLY A 112 12.60 -10.60 14.27
N GLU A 113 13.40 -9.56 14.51
CA GLU A 113 13.31 -8.26 13.85
C GLU A 113 14.44 -8.13 12.82
N ASN A 114 14.21 -8.59 11.59
CA ASN A 114 15.14 -8.44 10.47
C ASN A 114 14.46 -7.70 9.31
N ASP A 115 13.80 -6.59 9.61
CA ASP A 115 13.00 -5.81 8.66
C ASP A 115 13.88 -4.92 7.78
N PHE A 116 14.74 -5.55 6.96
CA PHE A 116 15.42 -4.87 5.87
C PHE A 116 14.57 -4.94 4.61
N THR A 117 14.38 -3.79 3.97
CA THR A 117 13.67 -3.68 2.69
C THR A 117 14.65 -3.25 1.61
N ALA A 118 14.52 -3.83 0.42
CA ALA A 118 15.26 -3.42 -0.77
C ALA A 118 14.30 -2.63 -1.66
N ASP A 119 14.44 -1.31 -1.67
CA ASP A 119 13.64 -0.40 -2.48
C ASP A 119 14.45 0.12 -3.65
N VAL A 120 13.81 0.24 -4.83
CA VAL A 120 14.38 1.01 -5.94
C VAL A 120 14.39 2.48 -5.53
N VAL A 121 15.57 3.10 -5.59
CA VAL A 121 15.79 4.51 -5.24
C VAL A 121 16.42 5.33 -6.38
N MET A 122 16.80 4.65 -7.47
CA MET A 122 17.40 5.24 -8.66
C MET A 122 17.10 4.37 -9.89
N VAL A 123 16.70 4.99 -11.00
CA VAL A 123 16.44 4.32 -12.28
C VAL A 123 17.21 5.08 -13.36
N ASP A 124 18.06 4.38 -14.11
CA ASP A 124 18.90 4.96 -15.16
C ASP A 124 19.66 6.23 -14.71
N GLY A 125 20.20 6.20 -13.49
CA GLY A 125 20.93 7.31 -12.89
C GLY A 125 20.07 8.47 -12.37
N ARG A 126 18.73 8.39 -12.48
CA ARG A 126 17.81 9.43 -12.02
C ARG A 126 17.16 9.03 -10.68
N PRO A 127 17.06 9.94 -9.69
CA PRO A 127 16.36 9.66 -8.44
C PRO A 127 14.90 9.26 -8.69
N CYS A 128 14.52 8.09 -8.18
CA CYS A 128 13.15 7.56 -8.28
C CYS A 128 12.94 6.59 -7.12
N ALA A 129 12.07 6.95 -6.17
CA ALA A 129 11.84 6.16 -4.97
C ALA A 129 10.38 6.27 -4.52
N LYS A 130 9.85 5.19 -3.96
CA LYS A 130 8.59 5.19 -3.22
C LYS A 130 8.64 6.25 -2.12
N LYS A 131 7.54 6.96 -1.89
CA LYS A 131 7.47 7.97 -0.84
C LYS A 131 7.88 7.39 0.52
N GLY A 132 8.66 8.18 1.27
CA GLY A 132 9.30 7.74 2.51
C GLY A 132 10.64 7.00 2.33
N ARG A 133 11.05 6.73 1.08
CA ARG A 133 12.37 6.16 0.75
C ARG A 133 13.23 7.16 -0.01
N ALA A 134 14.54 7.00 0.11
CA ALA A 134 15.53 7.84 -0.58
C ALA A 134 16.84 7.08 -0.71
N TYR A 135 17.62 7.43 -1.73
CA TYR A 135 18.98 6.93 -1.86
C TYR A 135 19.82 7.37 -0.65
N ARG A 136 20.39 6.40 0.06
CA ARG A 136 21.28 6.64 1.20
C ARG A 136 22.66 6.07 0.85
N PRO A 137 23.64 6.91 0.47
CA PRO A 137 24.97 6.42 0.15
C PRO A 137 25.57 5.76 1.40
N ASN A 138 26.14 4.57 1.22
CA ASN A 138 26.85 3.87 2.28
C ASN A 138 28.22 3.46 1.73
N PRO A 139 29.33 4.03 2.26
CA PRO A 139 30.67 3.80 1.75
C PRO A 139 31.16 2.36 1.94
N ARG A 140 30.43 1.54 2.72
CA ARG A 140 30.71 0.11 2.91
C ARG A 140 30.01 -0.79 1.88
N LEU A 141 29.15 -0.23 1.01
CA LEU A 141 28.51 -1.02 -0.04
C LEU A 141 29.47 -1.23 -1.20
N GLU A 142 29.62 -2.48 -1.60
CA GLU A 142 30.37 -2.90 -2.78
C GLU A 142 29.48 -3.76 -3.68
N ARG A 143 29.83 -3.83 -4.97
CA ARG A 143 29.14 -4.72 -5.89
C ARG A 143 29.50 -6.16 -5.54
N VAL A 144 28.51 -6.95 -5.14
CA VAL A 144 28.69 -8.41 -4.99
C VAL A 144 28.77 -9.02 -6.40
N THR A 145 29.89 -9.68 -6.70
CA THR A 145 30.15 -10.39 -7.97
C THR A 145 30.08 -11.89 -7.81
#